data_AF-A0A3P7S918-F1
#
_entry.id   AF-A0A3P7S918-F1
#
_cell.length_a   1.000
_cell.length_b   1.000
_cell.length_c   1.000
_cell.angle_alpha   90.00
_cell.angle_beta   90.00
_cell.angle_gamma   90.00
#
_symmetry.space_group_name_H-M   'P 1'
#
loop_
_entity.id
_entity.type
_entity.pdbx_description
1 polymer ?
#
loop_
_entity_poly.entity_id
_entity_poly.type
_entity_poly.pdbx_seq_one_letter_code
_entity_poly.pdbx_strand_id
1 'polypeptide(L)'
;MKISDFFPETYSSFKENEYKFFRDAAGRELTLIDIPGAERLRKRLLHKYLSERRSIRGIIFVIDSSTFGRKSRDVAELLYDVLYESRKCVPSLVTCNKQDSSLAKSSRVIHITLEHEFGLINGTREAALDSTDGDMKKRVLTATGKDFQWNDLMTTKIDFIECCAIKGFNGGEDGGRKTGLSSVRDWIDSL
;
A
#
# COMPACT_ATOMS: atom_id res chain seq x y z
N MET A 1 19.48 -23.23 10.51
CA MET A 1 18.30 -23.28 9.63
C MET A 1 18.19 -21.92 8.95
N LYS A 2 18.43 -21.82 7.62
CA LYS A 2 18.31 -20.54 6.91
C LYS A 2 16.83 -20.21 6.77
N ILE A 3 16.39 -19.08 7.33
CA ILE A 3 15.00 -18.59 7.28
C ILE A 3 14.51 -18.40 5.82
N SER A 4 15.41 -18.37 4.84
CA SER A 4 15.14 -18.19 3.40
C SER A 4 14.41 -19.35 2.71
N ASP A 5 14.15 -20.46 3.40
CA ASP A 5 13.47 -21.64 2.82
C ASP A 5 12.07 -21.88 3.37
N PHE A 6 11.59 -21.03 4.29
CA PHE A 6 10.28 -21.19 4.92
C PHE A 6 9.20 -20.38 4.18
N PHE A 7 8.38 -21.06 3.38
CA PHE A 7 7.15 -20.53 2.81
C PHE A 7 5.97 -21.23 3.49
N PRO A 8 5.45 -20.67 4.60
CA PRO A 8 4.34 -21.29 5.30
C PRO A 8 3.06 -21.20 4.48
N GLU A 9 2.20 -22.20 4.59
CA GLU A 9 0.79 -21.99 4.27
C GLU A 9 0.23 -20.92 5.21
N THR A 10 -0.33 -19.87 4.62
CA THR A 10 -0.91 -18.76 5.36
C THR A 10 -2.43 -18.85 5.38
N TYR A 11 -3.02 -18.48 6.51
CA TYR A 11 -4.46 -18.39 6.69
C TYR A 11 -4.85 -16.94 7.00
N SER A 12 -6.16 -16.65 7.02
CA SER A 12 -6.65 -15.33 7.41
C SER A 12 -6.19 -14.99 8.84
N SER A 13 -5.45 -13.90 8.99
CA SER A 13 -4.94 -13.45 10.28
C SER A 13 -6.05 -12.74 11.09
N PHE A 14 -6.11 -13.03 12.39
CA PHE A 14 -7.06 -12.39 13.33
C PHE A 14 -6.43 -11.29 14.19
N LYS A 15 -5.10 -11.16 14.15
CA LYS A 15 -4.30 -10.13 14.83
C LYS A 15 -3.13 -9.72 13.93
N GLU A 16 -2.46 -8.62 14.27
CA GLU A 16 -1.22 -8.23 13.60
C GLU A 16 -0.13 -9.29 13.75
N ASN A 17 0.66 -9.49 12.69
CA ASN A 17 1.90 -10.26 12.77
C ASN A 17 3.07 -9.28 12.89
N GLU A 18 3.93 -9.48 13.89
CA GLU A 18 5.10 -8.63 14.12
C GLU A 18 6.39 -9.41 13.85
N TYR A 19 7.24 -8.88 12.98
CA TYR A 19 8.62 -9.34 12.81
C TYR A 19 9.57 -8.28 13.36
N LYS A 20 10.09 -8.56 14.57
CA LYS A 20 11.01 -7.69 15.30
C LYS A 20 12.45 -7.92 14.86
N PHE A 21 13.30 -6.92 15.07
CA PHE A 21 14.74 -6.96 14.79
C PHE A 21 15.09 -7.13 13.30
N PHE A 22 14.19 -6.70 12.40
CA PHE A 22 14.53 -6.59 10.99
C PHE A 22 15.62 -5.52 10.84
N ARG A 23 16.73 -5.84 10.19
CA ARG A 23 17.79 -4.85 9.93
C ARG A 23 17.74 -4.38 8.49
N ASP A 24 17.76 -3.08 8.30
CA ASP A 24 17.99 -2.49 6.98
C ASP A 24 19.48 -2.52 6.59
N ALA A 25 19.82 -2.03 5.39
CA ALA A 25 21.19 -1.98 4.88
C ALA A 25 22.13 -1.10 5.72
N ALA A 26 21.59 -0.11 6.45
CA ALA A 26 22.34 0.74 7.37
C ALA A 26 22.50 0.12 8.78
N GLY A 27 21.93 -1.08 9.00
CA GLY A 27 21.98 -1.79 10.27
C GLY A 27 21.00 -1.30 11.33
N ARG A 28 20.06 -0.40 10.98
CA ARG A 28 19.02 0.10 11.89
C ARG A 28 17.99 -0.99 12.11
N GLU A 29 17.52 -1.15 13.34
CA GLU A 29 16.48 -2.12 13.68
C GLU A 29 15.09 -1.55 13.43
N LEU A 30 14.32 -2.28 12.62
CA LEU A 30 12.93 -2.01 12.27
C LEU A 30 12.05 -3.14 12.80
N THR A 31 10.77 -2.82 13.01
CA THR A 31 9.73 -3.82 13.25
C THR A 31 8.79 -3.80 12.06
N LEU A 32 8.70 -4.92 11.34
CA LEU A 32 7.71 -5.09 10.29
C LEU A 32 6.40 -5.56 10.92
N ILE A 33 5.30 -4.93 10.51
CA ILE A 33 3.97 -5.17 11.07
C ILE A 33 3.02 -5.46 9.92
N ASP A 34 2.51 -6.68 9.87
CA ASP A 34 1.51 -7.12 8.91
C ASP A 34 0.11 -7.00 9.54
N ILE A 35 -0.80 -6.34 8.82
CA ILE A 35 -2.13 -5.98 9.29
C ILE A 35 -3.18 -6.85 8.59
N PRO A 36 -4.05 -7.56 9.33
CA PRO A 36 -5.15 -8.32 8.78
C PRO A 36 -5.97 -7.58 7.72
N GLY A 37 -6.23 -8.27 6.61
CA GLY A 37 -7.04 -7.78 5.50
C GLY A 37 -8.54 -7.71 5.78
N ALA A 38 -9.07 -8.28 6.87
CA ALA A 38 -10.51 -8.19 7.16
C ALA A 38 -10.89 -6.76 7.57
N GLU A 39 -11.89 -6.17 6.91
CA GLU A 39 -12.21 -4.73 7.01
C GLU A 39 -12.39 -4.23 8.45
N ARG A 40 -13.13 -4.98 9.28
CA ARG A 40 -13.37 -4.62 10.70
C ARG A 40 -12.07 -4.56 11.51
N LEU A 41 -11.17 -5.52 11.32
CA LEU A 41 -9.88 -5.54 12.02
C LEU A 41 -8.96 -4.44 11.49
N ARG A 42 -9.00 -4.23 10.17
CA ARG A 42 -8.17 -3.26 9.46
C ARG A 42 -8.43 -1.83 9.97
N LYS A 43 -9.68 -1.37 10.05
CA LYS A 43 -9.99 0.00 10.52
C LYS A 43 -9.44 0.26 11.94
N ARG A 44 -9.64 -0.68 12.86
CA ARG A 44 -9.15 -0.59 14.24
C ARG A 44 -7.62 -0.54 14.30
N LEU A 45 -6.95 -1.43 13.56
CA LEU A 45 -5.50 -1.53 13.59
C LEU A 45 -4.84 -0.34 12.86
N LEU A 46 -5.38 0.09 11.71
CA LEU A 46 -4.90 1.28 11.02
C LEU A 46 -4.95 2.52 11.92
N HIS A 47 -6.04 2.72 12.67
CA HIS A 47 -6.11 3.82 13.64
C HIS A 47 -5.04 3.70 14.73
N LYS A 48 -4.92 2.53 15.37
CA LYS A 48 -3.89 2.23 16.38
C LYS A 48 -2.47 2.49 15.87
N TYR A 49 -2.16 2.08 14.65
CA TYR A 49 -0.83 2.20 14.10
C TYR A 49 -0.56 3.59 13.54
N LEU A 50 -1.41 4.09 12.63
CA LEU A 50 -1.18 5.33 11.91
C LEU A 50 -1.43 6.59 12.75
N SER A 51 -2.44 6.57 13.63
CA SER A 51 -2.80 7.74 14.43
C SER A 51 -2.01 7.82 15.74
N GLU A 52 -1.73 6.70 16.41
CA GLU A 52 -1.11 6.70 17.74
C GLU A 52 0.43 6.55 17.71
N ARG A 53 1.00 5.84 16.74
CA ARG A 53 2.46 5.60 16.70
C ARG A 53 3.19 6.71 15.93
N ARG A 54 4.07 7.43 16.65
CA ARG A 54 4.92 8.46 16.05
C ARG A 54 6.13 7.93 15.28
N SER A 55 6.44 6.64 15.38
CA SER A 55 7.68 6.02 14.88
C SER A 55 7.56 5.29 13.54
N ILE A 56 6.45 5.47 12.80
CA ILE A 56 6.28 4.81 11.49
C ILE A 56 7.31 5.39 10.51
N ARG A 57 8.11 4.49 9.91
CA ARG A 57 9.16 4.84 8.94
C ARG A 57 8.70 4.72 7.48
N GLY A 58 7.72 3.87 7.20
CA GLY A 58 7.16 3.70 5.87
C GLY A 58 5.93 2.79 5.88
N ILE A 59 5.13 2.84 4.81
CA ILE A 59 3.90 2.05 4.65
C ILE A 59 3.98 1.10 3.44
N ILE A 60 3.83 -0.17 3.77
CA ILE A 60 3.60 -1.38 2.97
C ILE A 60 2.20 -1.57 2.34
N PHE A 61 1.81 -0.96 1.22
CA PHE A 61 0.50 -1.25 0.62
C PHE A 61 0.57 -2.36 -0.43
N VAL A 62 0.01 -3.54 -0.12
CA VAL A 62 0.09 -4.72 -1.00
C VAL A 62 -1.19 -4.91 -1.81
N ILE A 63 -1.07 -4.93 -3.14
CA ILE A 63 -2.18 -5.14 -4.08
C ILE A 63 -2.07 -6.51 -4.72
N ASP A 64 -3.19 -7.22 -4.80
CA ASP A 64 -3.32 -8.37 -5.69
C ASP A 64 -3.57 -7.89 -7.13
N SER A 65 -2.52 -7.90 -7.94
CA SER A 65 -2.57 -7.38 -9.31
C SER A 65 -3.48 -8.20 -10.24
N SER A 66 -3.74 -9.47 -9.91
CA SER A 66 -4.57 -10.37 -10.72
C SER A 66 -6.07 -10.10 -10.57
N THR A 67 -6.48 -9.52 -9.43
CA THR A 67 -7.89 -9.21 -9.15
C THR A 67 -8.20 -7.71 -9.18
N PHE A 68 -7.18 -6.87 -9.34
CA PHE A 68 -7.27 -5.40 -9.29
C PHE A 68 -8.36 -4.83 -10.21
N GLY A 69 -8.49 -5.33 -11.44
CA GLY A 69 -9.46 -4.79 -12.40
C GLY A 69 -10.93 -4.84 -11.93
N ARG A 70 -11.30 -5.79 -11.06
CA ARG A 70 -12.66 -5.90 -10.47
C ARG A 70 -12.79 -5.21 -9.11
N LYS A 71 -11.68 -4.78 -8.53
CA LYS A 71 -11.58 -4.27 -7.16
C LYS A 71 -10.95 -2.88 -7.08
N SER A 72 -10.79 -2.18 -8.21
CA SER A 72 -10.05 -0.91 -8.29
C SER A 72 -10.60 0.11 -7.30
N ARG A 73 -11.92 0.26 -7.23
CA ARG A 73 -12.61 1.18 -6.33
C ARG A 73 -12.36 0.85 -4.85
N ASP A 74 -12.58 -0.40 -4.43
CA ASP A 74 -12.36 -0.83 -3.04
C ASP A 74 -10.89 -0.67 -2.62
N VAL A 75 -9.96 -0.97 -3.54
CA VAL A 75 -8.53 -0.81 -3.31
C VAL A 75 -8.15 0.67 -3.21
N ALA A 76 -8.71 1.52 -4.08
CA ALA A 76 -8.49 2.95 -4.07
C ALA A 76 -9.02 3.59 -2.79
N GLU A 77 -10.25 3.28 -2.38
CA GLU A 77 -10.84 3.80 -1.15
C GLU A 77 -10.02 3.39 0.08
N LEU A 78 -9.52 2.16 0.12
CA LEU A 78 -8.65 1.73 1.20
C LEU A 78 -7.32 2.48 1.22
N LEU A 79 -6.63 2.59 0.08
CA LEU A 79 -5.35 3.28 0.02
C LEU A 79 -5.53 4.76 0.39
N TYR A 80 -6.62 5.37 -0.07
CA TYR A 80 -6.98 6.74 0.25
C TYR A 80 -7.10 6.95 1.76
N ASP A 81 -7.85 6.08 2.45
CA ASP A 81 -8.01 6.15 3.90
C ASP A 81 -6.69 5.91 4.65
N VAL A 82 -5.83 4.99 4.16
CA VAL A 82 -4.50 4.74 4.73
C VAL A 82 -3.62 6.00 4.64
N LEU A 83 -3.56 6.61 3.47
CA LEU A 83 -2.77 7.83 3.26
C LEU A 83 -3.33 8.98 4.09
N TYR A 84 -4.66 9.12 4.18
CA TYR A 84 -5.29 10.17 4.97
C TYR A 84 -4.96 10.02 6.47
N GLU A 85 -5.09 8.80 7.01
CA GLU A 85 -4.83 8.56 8.44
C GLU A 85 -3.35 8.59 8.81
N SER A 86 -2.42 8.43 7.86
CA SER A 86 -0.99 8.58 8.13
C SER A 86 -0.58 10.01 8.50
N ARG A 87 -1.40 11.03 8.17
CA ARG A 87 -1.32 12.47 8.57
C ARG A 87 0.04 13.18 8.45
N LYS A 88 1.07 12.51 7.96
CA LYS A 88 2.48 12.91 8.00
C LYS A 88 3.17 12.42 6.74
N CYS A 89 4.34 12.97 6.48
CA CYS A 89 5.23 12.60 5.39
C CYS A 89 5.83 11.20 5.57
N VAL A 90 4.99 10.17 5.63
CA VAL A 90 5.39 8.77 5.76
C VAL A 90 5.53 8.20 4.36
N PRO A 91 6.76 7.87 3.91
CA PRO A 91 6.97 7.25 2.60
C PRO A 91 6.08 6.02 2.45
N SER A 92 5.38 5.93 1.32
CA SER A 92 4.43 4.85 1.06
C SER A 92 4.82 4.10 -0.21
N LEU A 93 4.70 2.79 -0.18
CA LEU A 93 5.00 1.90 -1.29
C LEU A 93 3.75 1.11 -1.66
N VAL A 94 3.33 1.22 -2.91
CA VAL A 94 2.35 0.33 -3.52
C VAL A 94 3.08 -0.82 -4.19
N THR A 95 2.96 -2.01 -3.60
CA THR A 95 3.52 -3.26 -4.12
C THR A 95 2.46 -4.02 -4.90
N CYS A 96 2.64 -4.06 -6.21
CA CYS A 96 1.76 -4.76 -7.14
C CYS A 96 2.17 -6.24 -7.15
N ASN A 97 1.65 -7.01 -6.20
CA ASN A 97 1.98 -8.42 -5.99
C ASN A 97 1.26 -9.34 -7.00
N LYS A 98 1.68 -10.60 -7.06
CA LYS A 98 1.16 -11.67 -7.93
C LYS A 98 1.43 -11.46 -9.42
N GLN A 99 2.58 -10.89 -9.75
CA GLN A 99 3.01 -10.66 -11.15
C GLN A 99 3.32 -11.96 -11.93
N ASP A 100 3.26 -13.11 -11.27
CA ASP A 100 3.27 -14.44 -11.87
C ASP A 100 1.95 -14.81 -12.58
N SER A 101 0.86 -14.13 -12.26
CA SER A 101 -0.43 -14.37 -12.89
C SER A 101 -0.53 -13.71 -14.26
N SER A 102 -1.01 -14.44 -15.28
CA SER A 102 -1.32 -13.85 -16.60
C SER A 102 -2.42 -12.78 -16.56
N LEU A 103 -3.20 -12.72 -15.49
CA LEU A 103 -4.23 -11.70 -15.25
C LEU A 103 -3.68 -10.48 -14.51
N ALA A 104 -2.41 -10.49 -14.08
CA ALA A 104 -1.80 -9.42 -13.33
C ALA A 104 -1.74 -8.12 -14.12
N LYS A 105 -2.22 -7.03 -13.52
CA LYS A 105 -2.01 -5.69 -14.03
C LYS A 105 -0.59 -5.21 -13.68
N SER A 106 0.07 -4.55 -14.62
CA SER A 106 1.36 -3.91 -14.36
C SER A 106 1.21 -2.75 -13.37
N SER A 107 2.31 -2.37 -12.71
CA SER A 107 2.31 -1.22 -11.80
C SER A 107 1.87 0.06 -12.51
N ARG A 108 2.23 0.23 -13.79
CA ARG A 108 1.79 1.37 -14.61
C ARG A 108 0.26 1.43 -14.77
N VAL A 109 -0.40 0.29 -15.04
CA VAL A 109 -1.86 0.24 -15.17
C VAL A 109 -2.53 0.54 -13.83
N ILE A 110 -2.02 -0.05 -12.75
CA ILE A 110 -2.51 0.17 -11.39
C ILE A 110 -2.34 1.64 -10.98
N HIS A 111 -1.18 2.24 -11.25
CA HIS A 111 -0.87 3.64 -10.98
C HIS A 111 -1.86 4.60 -11.62
N ILE A 112 -2.10 4.48 -12.93
CA ILE A 112 -3.04 5.35 -13.66
C ILE A 112 -4.48 5.13 -13.19
N THR A 113 -4.86 3.88 -12.93
CA THR A 113 -6.23 3.56 -12.48
C THR A 113 -6.49 4.13 -11.10
N LEU A 114 -5.55 3.96 -10.17
CA LEU A 114 -5.68 4.49 -8.81
C LEU A 114 -5.68 6.02 -8.80
N GLU A 115 -4.89 6.67 -9.65
CA GLU A 115 -4.91 8.13 -9.78
C GLU A 115 -6.31 8.63 -10.19
N HIS A 116 -6.91 8.01 -11.20
CA HIS A 116 -8.27 8.33 -11.62
C HIS A 116 -9.31 8.07 -10.51
N GLU A 117 -9.25 6.92 -9.84
CA GLU A 117 -10.18 6.60 -8.73
C GLU A 117 -10.02 7.57 -7.55
N PHE A 118 -8.80 8.02 -7.24
CA PHE A 118 -8.55 9.04 -6.22
C PHE A 118 -9.25 10.35 -6.56
N GLY A 119 -9.23 10.75 -7.83
CA GLY A 119 -9.93 11.95 -8.26
C GLY A 119 -11.46 11.83 -8.13
N LEU A 120 -12.01 10.64 -8.39
CA LEU A 120 -13.43 10.36 -8.13
C LEU A 120 -13.75 10.41 -6.62
N ILE A 121 -12.87 9.88 -5.77
CA ILE A 121 -13.03 9.93 -4.31
C ILE A 121 -12.99 11.38 -3.82
N ASN A 122 -12.06 12.21 -4.30
CA ASN A 122 -12.03 13.64 -3.99
C ASN A 122 -13.36 14.31 -4.32
N GLY A 123 -13.81 14.23 -5.57
CA GLY A 123 -15.04 14.91 -6.01
C GLY A 123 -16.30 14.42 -5.28
N THR A 124 -16.39 13.12 -4.96
CA THR A 124 -17.53 12.59 -4.20
C THR A 124 -17.51 13.02 -2.74
N ARG A 125 -16.33 13.05 -2.09
CA ARG A 125 -16.20 13.49 -0.71
C ARG A 125 -16.36 15.00 -0.57
N GLU A 126 -15.87 15.80 -1.53
CA GLU A 126 -16.08 17.25 -1.59
C GLU A 126 -17.56 17.61 -1.74
N ALA A 127 -18.27 16.99 -2.69
CA ALA A 127 -19.70 17.25 -2.88
C ALA A 127 -20.55 16.87 -1.65
N ALA A 128 -20.13 15.85 -0.89
CA ALA A 128 -20.79 15.50 0.36
C ALA A 128 -20.62 16.59 1.45
N LEU A 129 -19.52 17.36 1.43
CA LEU A 129 -19.29 18.47 2.38
C LEU A 129 -20.30 19.61 2.21
N ASP A 130 -20.78 19.84 0.99
CA ASP A 130 -21.73 20.91 0.69
C ASP A 130 -23.15 20.58 1.17
N SER A 131 -23.45 19.31 1.46
CA SER A 131 -24.82 18.83 1.64
C SER A 131 -25.28 18.59 3.09
N THR A 132 -24.42 18.60 4.12
CA THR A 132 -24.90 18.37 5.52
C THR A 132 -23.89 18.71 6.62
N ASP A 133 -24.38 19.32 7.71
CA ASP A 133 -23.69 19.48 9.00
C ASP A 133 -23.52 18.11 9.69
N GLY A 134 -22.36 17.47 9.54
CA GLY A 134 -22.05 16.22 10.23
C GLY A 134 -20.57 15.87 10.19
N ASP A 135 -20.02 15.39 11.31
CA ASP A 135 -18.59 15.25 11.64
C ASP A 135 -17.77 14.26 10.77
N MET A 136 -18.30 13.79 9.63
CA MET A 136 -17.48 13.22 8.54
C MET A 136 -16.73 14.30 7.74
N LYS A 137 -16.67 15.52 8.31
CA LYS A 137 -15.91 16.68 7.89
C LYS A 137 -14.49 16.28 7.43
N LYS A 138 -14.22 16.59 6.16
CA LYS A 138 -12.87 16.81 5.59
C LYS A 138 -11.97 15.59 5.38
N ARG A 139 -12.49 14.38 5.21
CA ARG A 139 -11.65 13.23 4.78
C ARG A 139 -11.25 13.30 3.30
N VAL A 140 -10.81 14.47 2.85
CA VAL A 140 -10.32 14.74 1.50
C VAL A 140 -8.80 14.91 1.57
N LEU A 141 -8.06 14.12 0.80
CA LEU A 141 -6.60 14.18 0.70
C LEU A 141 -6.11 15.43 -0.02
N THR A 142 -6.76 15.80 -1.13
CA THR A 142 -6.40 16.96 -1.96
C THR A 142 -7.65 17.65 -2.48
N ALA A 143 -7.59 18.97 -2.65
CA ALA A 143 -8.68 19.76 -3.21
C ALA A 143 -8.67 19.78 -4.76
N THR A 144 -8.17 18.71 -5.39
CA THR A 144 -7.98 18.64 -6.85
C THR A 144 -9.11 17.93 -7.58
N GLY A 145 -10.09 17.39 -6.85
CA GLY A 145 -11.23 16.72 -7.47
C GLY A 145 -10.80 15.67 -8.48
N LYS A 146 -11.44 15.65 -9.65
CA LYS A 146 -11.16 14.71 -10.76
C LYS A 146 -9.79 14.92 -11.42
N ASP A 147 -9.17 16.08 -11.23
CA ASP A 147 -7.88 16.43 -11.83
C ASP A 147 -6.71 15.99 -10.95
N PHE A 148 -6.97 15.15 -9.93
CA PHE A 148 -5.95 14.57 -9.07
C PHE A 148 -4.80 13.95 -9.86
N GLN A 149 -3.59 14.28 -9.44
CA GLN A 149 -2.33 13.66 -9.86
C GLN A 149 -1.55 13.24 -8.63
N TRP A 150 -0.70 12.20 -8.71
CA TRP A 150 0.11 11.78 -7.56
C TRP A 150 1.01 12.89 -6.99
N ASN A 151 1.42 13.84 -7.83
CA ASN A 151 2.20 15.01 -7.41
C ASN A 151 1.42 15.98 -6.51
N ASP A 152 0.09 15.89 -6.46
CA ASP A 152 -0.75 16.70 -5.57
C ASP A 152 -0.63 16.25 -4.11
N LEU A 153 -0.10 15.04 -3.86
CA LEU A 153 0.21 14.55 -2.51
C LEU A 153 1.45 15.29 -1.97
N MET A 154 1.27 16.53 -1.50
CA MET A 154 2.37 17.41 -1.08
C MET A 154 3.27 16.84 0.02
N THR A 155 2.74 15.95 0.87
CA THR A 155 3.44 15.47 2.07
C THR A 155 4.07 14.10 1.89
N THR A 156 3.53 13.25 1.03
CA THR A 156 3.87 11.83 0.99
C THR A 156 4.35 11.42 -0.38
N LYS A 157 5.62 11.01 -0.46
CA LYS A 157 6.11 10.29 -1.64
C LYS A 157 5.46 8.90 -1.67
N ILE A 158 4.83 8.60 -2.80
CA ILE A 158 4.26 7.28 -3.08
C ILE A 158 5.01 6.64 -4.25
N ASP A 159 5.60 5.47 -4.00
CA ASP A 159 6.31 4.69 -5.00
C ASP A 159 5.48 3.48 -5.42
N PHE A 160 5.62 3.04 -6.68
CA PHE A 160 4.94 1.87 -7.22
C PHE A 160 5.95 0.86 -7.75
N ILE A 161 5.90 -0.37 -7.25
CA ILE A 161 6.76 -1.45 -7.72
C ILE A 161 5.97 -2.73 -7.99
N GLU A 162 6.52 -3.57 -8.87
CA GLU A 162 6.00 -4.90 -9.17
C GLU A 162 6.73 -5.94 -8.32
N CYS A 163 5.99 -6.92 -7.79
CA CYS A 163 6.59 -8.02 -7.05
C CYS A 163 5.81 -9.33 -7.18
N CYS A 164 6.47 -10.41 -6.80
CA CYS A 164 5.89 -11.72 -6.63
C CYS A 164 6.44 -12.30 -5.33
N ALA A 165 5.53 -12.68 -4.43
CA ALA A 165 5.89 -13.30 -3.15
C ALA A 165 6.22 -14.80 -3.27
N ILE A 166 6.13 -15.40 -4.46
CA ILE A 166 6.44 -16.83 -4.67
C ILE A 166 7.95 -16.97 -4.94
N LYS A 167 8.60 -17.89 -4.20
CA LYS A 167 10.03 -18.20 -4.40
C LYS A 167 10.29 -18.67 -5.83
N GLY A 168 11.38 -18.21 -6.42
CA GLY A 168 11.83 -18.65 -7.74
C GLY A 168 11.21 -17.88 -8.89
N PHE A 169 10.26 -16.98 -8.62
CA PHE A 169 9.83 -15.99 -9.61
C PHE A 169 10.89 -14.87 -9.71
N ASN A 170 11.98 -15.18 -10.40
CA ASN A 170 12.78 -14.16 -11.06
C ASN A 170 12.08 -13.93 -12.39
N GLY A 171 11.59 -12.72 -12.65
CA GLY A 171 10.88 -12.37 -13.88
C GLY A 171 11.51 -13.02 -15.11
N GLY A 172 10.65 -13.49 -16.01
CA GLY A 172 11.02 -14.36 -17.13
C GLY A 172 12.24 -13.89 -17.90
N GLU A 173 12.85 -14.84 -18.62
CA GLU A 173 14.16 -14.80 -19.30
C GLU A 173 14.43 -13.57 -20.23
N ASP A 174 13.47 -12.66 -20.39
CA ASP A 174 13.63 -11.34 -20.99
C ASP A 174 14.24 -10.31 -20.00
N GLY A 175 15.55 -10.43 -19.78
CA GLY A 175 16.45 -9.28 -19.86
C GLY A 175 16.21 -8.00 -19.05
N GLY A 176 15.60 -8.02 -17.85
CA GLY A 176 15.79 -6.86 -16.94
C GLY A 176 14.78 -6.57 -15.83
N ARG A 177 13.67 -7.31 -15.70
CA ARG A 177 12.63 -6.95 -14.71
C ARG A 177 12.76 -7.79 -13.43
N LYS A 178 13.35 -7.19 -12.37
CA LYS A 178 13.38 -7.78 -11.03
C LYS A 178 11.96 -7.78 -10.42
N THR A 179 11.17 -8.82 -10.69
CA THR A 179 9.82 -9.00 -10.14
C THR A 179 9.79 -9.79 -8.82
N GLY A 180 10.95 -10.05 -8.21
CA GLY A 180 11.03 -10.65 -6.89
C GLY A 180 10.83 -9.64 -5.74
N LEU A 181 11.02 -10.10 -4.50
CA LEU A 181 10.94 -9.22 -3.32
C LEU A 181 12.15 -8.30 -3.13
N SER A 182 13.18 -8.38 -3.99
CA SER A 182 14.36 -7.53 -3.90
C SER A 182 14.03 -6.04 -4.00
N SER A 183 13.11 -5.65 -4.88
CA SER A 183 12.73 -4.24 -5.03
C SER A 183 11.99 -3.70 -3.81
N VAL A 184 11.24 -4.55 -3.09
CA VAL A 184 10.62 -4.20 -1.81
C VAL A 184 11.72 -3.99 -0.76
N ARG A 185 12.72 -4.87 -0.74
CA ARG A 185 13.86 -4.77 0.17
C ARG A 185 14.69 -3.51 -0.08
N ASP A 186 15.00 -3.22 -1.35
CA ASP A 186 15.73 -2.03 -1.76
C ASP A 186 14.99 -0.74 -1.33
N TRP A 187 13.65 -0.73 -1.44
CA TRP A 187 12.83 0.38 -0.96
C TRP A 187 12.90 0.53 0.56
N ILE A 188 12.78 -0.56 1.33
CA ILE A 188 12.91 -0.51 2.80
C ILE A 188 14.30 0.00 3.21
N ASP A 189 15.34 -0.42 2.49
CA ASP A 189 16.72 0.00 2.74
C ASP A 189 16.96 1.48 2.43
N SER A 190 16.07 2.12 1.65
CA SER A 190 16.14 3.55 1.30
C SER A 190 15.44 4.50 2.29
N LEU A 191 14.68 3.97 3.26
CA LEU A 191 13.93 4.76 4.27
C LEU A 191 14.82 5.48 5.29
#